data_AF-A0A954LA29-F1
#
_entry.id   AF-A0A954LA29-F1
#
_cell.length_a   1.000
_cell.length_b   1.000
_cell.length_c   1.000
_cell.angle_alpha   90.00
_cell.angle_beta   90.00
_cell.angle_gamma   90.00
#
_symmetry.space_group_name_H-M   'P 1'
#
loop_
_entity.id
_entity.type
_entity.pdbx_description
1 polymer ?
#
loop_
_entity_poly.entity_id
_entity_poly.type
_entity_poly.pdbx_seq_one_letter_code
_entity_poly.pdbx_strand_id
1 'polypeptide(L)'
;MTIAAIEPTGTQNAMNGGLSPSSVPLESLRAENPATVCWLVVFLLGGLLAMSNSIADPDLWGHVQYGREVLANGELHRTTTWSYAVENYPWINHEVIAELLLAATYNLGGQWGLLLLKSSLGILLLAIPVAVARREGAGLMTALTVVLIISFLTAFHWHLRPHMLSYLCVAVMFGLLTRGIPSVVRERCVVAPADQRRLWLIPPLLIFWVNSHGGYLAGCALLTAWLSLDVADAWLTRHPQARSLTLHRTGLLVVCLAATLINPYGIGLHRWMLSSLG
;
A
#
# COMPACT_ATOMS: atom_id res chain seq x y z
N MET A 1 28.12 -64.80 54.51
CA MET A 1 28.39 -65.77 53.43
C MET A 1 27.36 -65.52 52.34
N THR A 2 27.65 -65.18 51.10
CA THR A 2 28.90 -65.10 50.34
C THR A 2 28.60 -64.22 49.11
N ILE A 3 29.62 -63.48 48.66
CA ILE A 3 29.66 -62.63 47.47
C ILE A 3 29.46 -63.47 46.20
N ALA A 4 28.77 -62.91 45.19
CA ALA A 4 28.98 -63.28 43.79
C ALA A 4 28.88 -62.04 42.90
N ALA A 5 29.99 -61.77 42.22
CA ALA A 5 30.21 -60.68 41.28
C ALA A 5 29.67 -61.01 39.89
N ILE A 6 29.28 -59.98 39.11
CA ILE A 6 29.38 -59.99 37.64
C ILE A 6 29.86 -58.61 37.19
N GLU A 7 31.02 -58.61 36.53
CA GLU A 7 31.68 -57.48 35.86
C GLU A 7 31.00 -57.08 34.54
N PRO A 8 31.32 -55.89 33.98
CA PRO A 8 30.59 -55.29 32.87
C PRO A 8 31.20 -55.66 31.51
N THR A 9 30.36 -56.09 30.56
CA THR A 9 30.70 -56.08 29.14
C THR A 9 30.29 -54.73 28.54
N GLY A 10 31.29 -53.89 28.27
CA GLY A 10 31.12 -52.72 27.42
C GLY A 10 30.98 -53.12 25.96
N THR A 11 30.22 -52.32 25.20
CA THR A 11 30.61 -51.82 23.88
C THR A 11 29.62 -50.75 23.40
N GLN A 12 30.13 -49.52 23.34
CA GLN A 12 30.11 -48.61 22.18
C GLN A 12 28.82 -47.87 21.77
N ASN A 13 29.00 -46.54 21.71
CA ASN A 13 28.49 -45.60 20.71
C ASN A 13 27.06 -45.05 20.86
N ALA A 14 26.86 -44.27 21.92
CA ALA A 14 25.87 -43.19 21.93
C ALA A 14 26.49 -41.88 21.43
N MET A 15 26.76 -41.78 20.12
CA MET A 15 26.98 -40.50 19.43
C MET A 15 26.47 -40.64 18.00
N ASN A 16 25.19 -40.33 17.79
CA ASN A 16 24.61 -39.83 16.54
C ASN A 16 23.13 -39.47 16.77
N GLY A 17 22.89 -38.51 17.67
CA GLY A 17 21.63 -37.78 17.73
C GLY A 17 21.64 -36.66 16.69
N GLY A 18 21.59 -37.02 15.40
CA GLY A 18 21.36 -36.05 14.34
C GLY A 18 19.98 -35.43 14.51
N LEU A 19 19.94 -34.17 14.94
CA LEU A 19 18.75 -33.34 14.89
C LEU A 19 18.34 -33.21 13.42
N SER A 20 17.33 -33.98 13.01
CA SER A 20 16.65 -33.73 11.75
C SER A 20 16.01 -32.34 11.82
N PRO A 21 16.03 -31.55 10.72
CA PRO A 21 15.34 -30.28 10.69
C PRO A 21 13.86 -30.57 10.92
N SER A 22 13.30 -30.01 11.99
CA SER A 22 11.87 -29.97 12.26
C SER A 22 11.16 -29.48 10.99
N SER A 23 10.57 -30.42 10.25
CA SER A 23 9.66 -30.12 9.15
C SER A 23 8.48 -29.40 9.77
N VAL A 24 8.44 -28.07 9.61
CA VAL A 24 7.25 -27.27 9.88
C VAL A 24 6.11 -27.92 9.09
N PRO A 25 5.05 -28.43 9.75
CA PRO A 25 3.93 -29.02 9.03
C PRO A 25 3.35 -27.98 8.08
N LEU A 26 3.09 -28.37 6.83
CA LEU A 26 2.37 -27.56 5.83
C LEU A 26 0.86 -27.43 6.15
N GLU A 27 0.49 -27.43 7.43
CA GLU A 27 -0.79 -26.94 7.93
C GLU A 27 -0.66 -25.40 8.03
N SER A 28 -1.44 -24.55 7.41
CA SER A 28 -2.71 -24.73 6.73
C SER A 28 -2.94 -23.48 5.88
N LEU A 29 -2.95 -23.61 4.54
CA LEU A 29 -3.86 -22.78 3.76
C LEU A 29 -5.24 -23.41 3.97
N ARG A 30 -5.85 -23.22 5.14
CA ARG A 30 -7.26 -23.58 5.33
C ARG A 30 -8.01 -22.76 4.28
N ALA A 31 -8.55 -23.46 3.28
CA ALA A 31 -9.49 -22.84 2.36
C ALA A 31 -10.56 -22.16 3.21
N GLU A 32 -10.72 -20.85 3.02
CA GLU A 32 -11.77 -20.08 3.68
C GLU A 32 -13.10 -20.80 3.44
N ASN A 33 -13.94 -20.86 4.47
CA ASN A 33 -15.26 -21.47 4.35
C ASN A 33 -15.98 -20.82 3.14
N PRO A 34 -16.59 -21.58 2.22
CA PRO A 34 -17.29 -21.02 1.07
C PRO A 34 -18.34 -19.97 1.46
N ALA A 35 -18.97 -20.10 2.63
CA ALA A 35 -19.87 -19.08 3.16
C ALA A 35 -19.15 -17.76 3.48
N THR A 36 -17.94 -17.82 4.04
CA THR A 36 -17.09 -16.64 4.31
C THR A 36 -16.72 -15.95 3.00
N VAL A 37 -16.29 -16.73 2.00
CA VAL A 37 -15.97 -16.17 0.66
C VAL A 37 -17.19 -15.52 0.04
N CYS A 38 -18.36 -16.17 0.11
CA CYS A 38 -19.61 -15.62 -0.39
C CYS A 38 -19.95 -14.27 0.27
N TRP A 39 -19.89 -14.18 1.59
CA TRP A 39 -20.13 -12.93 2.32
C TRP A 39 -19.14 -11.83 1.96
N LEU A 40 -17.85 -12.16 1.81
CA LEU A 40 -16.84 -11.20 1.37
C LEU A 40 -17.16 -10.67 -0.03
N VAL A 41 -17.52 -11.55 -0.97
CA VAL A 41 -17.90 -11.14 -2.33
C VAL A 41 -19.15 -10.25 -2.29
N VAL A 42 -20.19 -10.64 -1.55
CA VAL A 42 -21.42 -9.86 -1.42
C VAL A 42 -21.14 -8.46 -0.86
N PHE A 43 -20.31 -8.34 0.18
CA PHE A 43 -19.99 -7.04 0.76
C PHE A 43 -19.08 -6.21 -0.14
N LEU A 44 -18.10 -6.82 -0.81
CA LEU A 44 -17.26 -6.10 -1.78
C LEU A 44 -18.10 -5.55 -2.94
N LEU A 45 -19.03 -6.34 -3.48
CA LEU A 45 -19.95 -5.90 -4.53
C LEU A 45 -20.94 -4.85 -4.01
N GLY A 46 -21.50 -5.04 -2.81
CA GLY A 46 -22.41 -4.07 -2.19
C GLY A 46 -21.72 -2.73 -1.90
N GLY A 47 -20.50 -2.77 -1.40
CA GLY A 47 -19.66 -1.59 -1.18
C GLY A 47 -19.32 -0.89 -2.50
N LEU A 48 -18.95 -1.65 -3.53
CA LEU A 48 -18.74 -1.11 -4.87
C LEU A 48 -19.99 -0.41 -5.41
N LEU A 49 -21.17 -1.04 -5.28
CA LEU A 49 -22.44 -0.44 -5.71
C LEU A 49 -22.70 0.88 -4.99
N ALA A 50 -22.44 0.97 -3.68
CA ALA A 50 -22.57 2.21 -2.91
C ALA A 50 -21.66 3.34 -3.43
N MET A 51 -20.50 2.99 -3.99
CA MET A 51 -19.53 3.93 -4.58
C MET A 51 -19.76 4.19 -6.08
N SER A 52 -20.72 3.50 -6.71
CA SER A 52 -20.87 3.46 -8.17
C SER A 52 -21.76 4.57 -8.74
N ASN A 53 -21.77 5.77 -8.14
CA ASN A 53 -22.48 6.89 -8.77
C ASN A 53 -21.95 7.12 -10.21
N SER A 54 -22.83 7.42 -11.14
CA SER A 54 -22.46 7.62 -12.56
C SER A 54 -22.32 9.09 -12.93
N ILE A 55 -22.33 9.99 -11.95
CA ILE A 55 -22.21 11.43 -12.18
C ILE A 55 -20.76 11.74 -12.57
N ALA A 56 -20.60 12.26 -13.79
CA ALA A 56 -19.33 12.76 -14.27
C ALA A 56 -18.93 13.99 -13.45
N ASP A 57 -17.70 13.95 -12.93
CA ASP A 57 -17.12 15.08 -12.25
C ASP A 57 -16.79 16.21 -13.25
N PRO A 58 -16.97 17.49 -12.91
CA PRO A 58 -16.62 18.59 -13.80
C PRO A 58 -15.17 18.56 -14.30
N ASP A 59 -14.23 18.06 -13.49
CA ASP A 59 -12.80 18.10 -13.80
C ASP A 59 -12.36 16.91 -14.66
N LEU A 60 -13.17 15.85 -14.77
CA LEU A 60 -12.85 14.59 -15.46
C LEU A 60 -12.35 14.84 -16.89
N TRP A 61 -13.09 15.64 -17.66
CA TRP A 61 -12.77 15.85 -19.07
C TRP A 61 -11.50 16.68 -19.26
N GLY A 62 -11.16 17.55 -18.30
CA GLY A 62 -9.87 18.24 -18.27
C GLY A 62 -8.72 17.26 -18.13
N HIS A 63 -8.78 16.35 -17.16
CA HIS A 63 -7.74 15.32 -16.97
C HIS A 63 -7.60 14.39 -18.18
N VAL A 64 -8.71 13.97 -18.79
CA VAL A 64 -8.68 13.16 -20.02
C VAL A 64 -8.04 13.95 -21.15
N GLN A 65 -8.36 15.23 -21.32
CA GLN A 65 -7.81 16.06 -22.39
C GLN A 65 -6.30 16.27 -22.21
N TYR A 66 -5.84 16.67 -21.02
CA TYR A 66 -4.42 16.82 -20.74
C TYR A 66 -3.65 15.52 -21.00
N GLY A 67 -4.17 14.38 -20.55
CA GLY A 67 -3.56 13.08 -20.80
C GLY A 67 -3.51 12.70 -22.29
N ARG A 68 -4.56 13.01 -23.07
CA ARG A 68 -4.60 12.75 -24.53
C ARG A 68 -3.57 13.59 -25.28
N GLU A 69 -3.37 14.84 -24.88
CA GLU A 69 -2.37 15.73 -25.46
C GLU A 69 -0.95 15.27 -25.14
N VAL A 70 -0.68 14.83 -23.91
CA VAL A 70 0.61 14.23 -23.55
C VAL A 70 0.85 12.95 -24.37
N LEU A 71 -0.16 12.09 -24.55
CA LEU A 71 -0.05 10.89 -25.39
C LEU A 71 0.20 11.21 -26.87
N ALA A 72 -0.38 12.30 -27.39
CA ALA A 72 -0.28 12.68 -28.80
C ALA A 72 1.04 13.40 -29.12
N ASN A 73 1.45 14.33 -28.25
CA ASN A 73 2.56 15.25 -28.52
C ASN A 73 3.84 14.85 -27.77
N GLY A 74 3.74 14.03 -26.72
CA GLY A 74 4.87 13.68 -25.86
C GLY A 74 5.34 14.81 -24.94
N GLU A 75 4.60 15.92 -24.87
CA GLU A 75 4.97 17.12 -24.11
C GLU A 75 4.05 17.32 -22.91
N LEU A 76 4.66 17.65 -21.77
CA LEU A 76 3.93 17.99 -20.56
C LEU A 76 3.54 19.47 -20.56
N HIS A 77 2.27 19.73 -20.26
CA HIS A 77 1.76 21.09 -20.09
C HIS A 77 2.44 21.79 -18.92
N ARG A 78 2.95 23.00 -19.18
CA ARG A 78 3.57 23.89 -18.17
C ARG A 78 2.68 25.07 -17.80
N THR A 79 1.51 25.15 -18.42
CA THR A 79 0.56 26.23 -18.27
C THR A 79 -0.86 25.70 -18.24
N THR A 80 -1.79 26.51 -17.75
CA THR A 80 -3.22 26.21 -17.71
C THR A 80 -3.89 26.40 -19.08
N THR A 81 -3.50 25.61 -20.08
CA THR A 81 -3.97 25.71 -21.47
C THR A 81 -5.51 25.69 -21.59
N TRP A 82 -6.18 24.89 -20.75
CA TRP A 82 -7.63 24.70 -20.79
C TRP A 82 -8.39 25.50 -19.71
N SER A 83 -7.78 26.53 -19.14
CA SER A 83 -8.42 27.40 -18.15
C SER A 83 -9.11 28.59 -18.82
N TYR A 84 -10.41 28.75 -18.55
CA TYR A 84 -11.18 29.92 -18.98
C TYR A 84 -10.79 31.20 -18.22
N ALA A 85 -10.47 31.08 -16.93
CA ALA A 85 -10.30 32.24 -16.05
C ALA A 85 -8.95 32.95 -16.25
N VAL A 86 -7.88 32.17 -16.46
CA VAL A 86 -6.52 32.69 -16.69
C VAL A 86 -5.84 31.80 -17.72
N GLU A 87 -5.70 32.33 -18.92
CA GLU A 87 -5.00 31.66 -20.01
C GLU A 87 -3.49 31.67 -19.74
N ASN A 88 -2.81 30.56 -20.05
CA ASN A 88 -1.34 30.44 -19.99
C ASN A 88 -0.70 30.71 -18.61
N TYR A 89 -1.45 30.59 -17.51
CA TYR A 89 -0.87 30.73 -16.18
C TYR A 89 0.14 29.60 -15.92
N PRO A 90 1.36 29.89 -15.42
CA PRO A 90 2.34 28.86 -15.10
C PRO A 90 1.80 27.87 -14.07
N TRP A 91 1.79 26.58 -14.43
CA TRP A 91 1.23 25.52 -13.60
C TRP A 91 2.12 24.28 -13.64
N ILE A 92 2.30 23.67 -12.47
CA ILE A 92 2.93 22.36 -12.35
C ILE A 92 1.86 21.28 -12.33
N ASN A 93 1.71 20.60 -13.47
CA ASN A 93 0.87 19.42 -13.56
C ASN A 93 1.55 18.24 -12.88
N HIS A 94 1.05 17.86 -11.71
CA HIS A 94 1.58 16.78 -10.88
C HIS A 94 0.72 15.51 -10.92
N GLU A 95 -0.22 15.43 -11.86
CA GLU A 95 -1.20 14.35 -11.99
C GLU A 95 -1.01 13.52 -13.27
N VAL A 96 0.17 13.64 -13.89
CA VAL A 96 0.51 13.10 -15.21
C VAL A 96 0.14 11.62 -15.36
N ILE A 97 0.52 10.75 -14.41
CA ILE A 97 0.22 9.32 -14.51
C ILE A 97 -1.29 9.06 -14.46
N ALA A 98 -2.02 9.80 -13.62
CA ALA A 98 -3.46 9.66 -13.52
C ALA A 98 -4.14 10.10 -14.82
N GLU A 99 -3.71 11.22 -15.38
CA GLU A 99 -4.21 11.74 -16.66
C GLU A 99 -3.91 10.78 -17.82
N LEU A 100 -2.69 10.23 -17.89
CA LEU A 100 -2.32 9.23 -18.88
C LEU A 100 -3.19 7.97 -18.77
N LEU A 101 -3.47 7.51 -17.54
CA LEU A 101 -4.35 6.37 -17.29
C LEU A 101 -5.79 6.65 -17.73
N LEU A 102 -6.33 7.82 -17.40
CA LEU A 102 -7.69 8.23 -17.80
C LEU A 102 -7.79 8.39 -19.32
N ALA A 103 -6.81 9.04 -19.95
CA ALA A 103 -6.75 9.22 -21.40
C ALA A 103 -6.62 7.89 -22.15
N ALA A 104 -5.72 7.00 -21.71
CA ALA A 104 -5.52 5.69 -22.33
C ALA A 104 -6.79 4.82 -22.24
N THR A 105 -7.43 4.78 -21.07
CA THR A 105 -8.67 4.00 -20.88
C THR A 105 -9.83 4.58 -21.67
N TYR A 106 -9.94 5.90 -21.76
CA TYR A 106 -10.93 6.56 -22.61
C TYR A 106 -10.68 6.31 -24.10
N ASN A 107 -9.44 6.39 -24.58
CA ASN A 107 -9.12 6.13 -25.98
C ASN A 107 -9.44 4.67 -26.40
N LEU A 108 -9.29 3.71 -25.47
CA LEU A 108 -9.55 2.29 -25.74
C LEU A 108 -11.04 1.91 -25.68
N GLY A 109 -11.79 2.46 -24.72
CA GLY A 109 -13.15 2.00 -24.41
C GLY A 109 -14.18 3.12 -24.21
N GLY A 110 -13.82 4.36 -24.50
CA GLY A 110 -14.65 5.54 -24.26
C GLY A 110 -15.11 5.64 -22.80
N GLN A 111 -16.37 6.00 -22.62
CA GLN A 111 -17.00 6.12 -21.30
C GLN A 111 -17.07 4.77 -20.56
N TRP A 112 -17.26 3.66 -21.29
CA TRP A 112 -17.28 2.32 -20.69
C TRP A 112 -15.91 1.92 -20.14
N GLY A 113 -14.82 2.28 -20.84
CA GLY A 113 -13.46 2.10 -20.35
C GLY A 113 -13.21 2.82 -19.03
N LEU A 114 -13.69 4.05 -18.91
CA LEU A 114 -13.60 4.84 -17.68
C LEU A 114 -14.43 4.25 -16.53
N LEU A 115 -15.64 3.77 -16.80
CA LEU A 115 -16.48 3.11 -15.79
C LEU A 115 -15.85 1.79 -15.31
N LEU A 116 -15.28 1.01 -16.22
CA LEU A 116 -14.53 -0.20 -15.87
C LEU A 116 -13.31 0.13 -15.00
N LEU A 117 -12.53 1.15 -15.39
CA LEU A 117 -11.40 1.63 -14.58
C LEU A 117 -11.87 2.03 -13.16
N LYS A 118 -12.88 2.89 -13.06
CA LYS A 118 -13.45 3.34 -11.77
C LYS A 118 -13.85 2.15 -10.90
N SER A 119 -14.50 1.16 -11.50
CA SER A 119 -15.01 -0.02 -10.82
C SER A 119 -13.87 -0.93 -10.36
N SER A 120 -12.88 -1.19 -11.21
CA SER A 120 -11.70 -1.98 -10.87
C SER A 120 -10.90 -1.34 -9.73
N LEU A 121 -10.67 -0.03 -9.78
CA LEU A 121 -10.00 0.70 -8.69
C LEU A 121 -10.81 0.63 -7.40
N GLY A 122 -12.15 0.66 -7.48
CA GLY A 122 -13.04 0.57 -6.31
C GLY A 122 -12.95 -0.80 -5.65
N ILE A 123 -12.99 -1.86 -6.44
CA ILE A 123 -12.79 -3.23 -5.96
C ILE A 123 -11.43 -3.36 -5.29
N LEU A 124 -10.36 -2.85 -5.90
CA LEU A 124 -9.01 -2.90 -5.31
C LEU A 124 -8.94 -2.15 -3.98
N LEU A 125 -9.57 -0.97 -3.90
CA LEU A 125 -9.59 -0.17 -2.67
C LEU A 125 -10.28 -0.91 -1.52
N LEU A 126 -11.36 -1.64 -1.79
CA LEU A 126 -12.05 -2.42 -0.78
C LEU A 126 -11.31 -3.73 -0.46
N ALA A 127 -10.78 -4.42 -1.48
CA ALA A 127 -10.18 -5.74 -1.33
C ALA A 127 -8.82 -5.71 -0.62
N ILE A 128 -7.98 -4.69 -0.86
CA ILE A 128 -6.63 -4.63 -0.27
C ILE A 128 -6.69 -4.55 1.27
N PRO A 129 -7.42 -3.61 1.91
CA PRO A 129 -7.51 -3.53 3.36
C PRO A 129 -8.16 -4.76 3.98
N VAL A 130 -9.16 -5.35 3.32
CA VAL A 130 -9.78 -6.62 3.75
C VAL A 130 -8.75 -7.75 3.74
N ALA A 131 -7.99 -7.88 2.65
CA ALA A 131 -6.96 -8.90 2.54
C ALA A 131 -5.85 -8.72 3.58
N VAL A 132 -5.49 -7.46 3.91
CA VAL A 132 -4.56 -7.15 4.99
C VAL A 132 -5.17 -7.56 6.34
N ALA A 133 -6.39 -7.11 6.66
CA ALA A 133 -7.06 -7.42 7.93
C ALA A 133 -7.21 -8.94 8.14
N ARG A 134 -7.66 -9.69 7.12
CA ARG A 134 -7.80 -11.15 7.19
C ARG A 134 -6.46 -11.85 7.44
N ARG A 135 -5.37 -11.37 6.83
CA ARG A 135 -4.02 -11.91 7.06
C ARG A 135 -3.51 -11.63 8.48
N GLU A 136 -3.90 -10.51 9.07
CA GLU A 136 -3.63 -10.20 10.48
C GLU A 136 -4.55 -10.95 11.45
N GLY A 137 -5.35 -11.91 10.96
CA GLY A 137 -6.22 -12.75 11.79
C GLY A 137 -7.58 -12.13 12.12
N ALA A 138 -7.94 -11.00 11.49
CA ALA A 138 -9.24 -10.38 11.72
C ALA A 138 -10.39 -11.32 11.33
N GLY A 139 -11.39 -11.44 12.20
CA GLY A 139 -12.60 -12.22 11.95
C GLY A 139 -13.42 -11.67 10.78
N LEU A 140 -14.39 -12.47 10.31
CA LEU A 140 -15.25 -12.07 9.18
C LEU A 140 -15.94 -10.73 9.47
N MET A 141 -16.51 -10.57 10.66
CA MET A 141 -17.23 -9.34 11.02
C MET A 141 -16.35 -8.10 10.93
N THR A 142 -15.11 -8.15 11.42
CA THR A 142 -14.16 -7.05 11.28
C THR A 142 -13.89 -6.72 9.81
N ALA A 143 -13.68 -7.74 8.96
CA ALA A 143 -13.48 -7.54 7.53
C ALA A 143 -14.70 -6.90 6.85
N LEU A 144 -15.92 -7.34 7.18
CA LEU A 144 -17.15 -6.74 6.67
C LEU A 144 -17.32 -5.29 7.15
N THR A 145 -17.02 -5.00 8.41
CA THR A 145 -17.03 -3.63 8.96
C THR A 145 -16.03 -2.73 8.24
N VAL A 146 -14.83 -3.22 7.92
CA VAL A 146 -13.85 -2.46 7.13
C VAL A 146 -14.42 -2.09 5.76
N VAL A 147 -15.04 -3.04 5.05
CA VAL A 147 -15.70 -2.75 3.76
C VAL A 147 -16.77 -1.69 3.90
N LEU A 148 -17.64 -1.81 4.91
CA LEU A 148 -18.72 -0.84 5.14
C LEU A 148 -18.18 0.56 5.42
N ILE A 149 -17.19 0.68 6.31
CA ILE A 149 -16.59 1.98 6.66
C ILE A 149 -15.95 2.62 5.44
N ILE A 150 -15.11 1.88 4.69
CA ILE A 150 -14.44 2.43 3.52
C ILE A 150 -15.46 2.86 2.47
N SER A 151 -16.44 1.99 2.17
CA SER A 151 -17.47 2.29 1.17
C SER A 151 -18.29 3.52 1.56
N PHE A 152 -18.68 3.64 2.83
CA PHE A 152 -19.44 4.78 3.34
C PHE A 152 -18.65 6.10 3.26
N LEU A 153 -17.41 6.10 3.74
CA LEU A 153 -16.57 7.30 3.75
C LEU A 153 -16.20 7.77 2.33
N THR A 154 -16.09 6.85 1.40
CA THR A 154 -15.67 7.16 0.02
C THR A 154 -16.83 7.35 -0.95
N ALA A 155 -18.05 6.92 -0.63
CA ALA A 155 -19.22 6.98 -1.54
C ALA A 155 -19.43 8.36 -2.16
N PHE A 156 -19.26 9.44 -1.39
CA PHE A 156 -19.43 10.82 -1.85
C PHE A 156 -18.22 11.42 -2.57
N HIS A 157 -17.06 10.75 -2.51
CA HIS A 157 -15.79 11.25 -3.06
C HIS A 157 -15.19 10.31 -4.11
N TRP A 158 -15.91 9.24 -4.48
CA TRP A 158 -15.47 8.24 -5.46
C TRP A 158 -15.81 8.67 -6.87
N HIS A 159 -15.20 9.76 -7.33
CA HIS A 159 -15.30 10.29 -8.68
C HIS A 159 -14.03 10.00 -9.48
N LEU A 160 -14.11 9.94 -10.81
CA LEU A 160 -12.96 9.78 -11.71
C LEU A 160 -12.05 11.01 -11.66
N ARG A 161 -11.24 11.07 -10.61
CA ARG A 161 -10.24 12.11 -10.35
C ARG A 161 -8.92 11.46 -9.94
N PRO A 162 -7.78 12.14 -10.16
CA PRO A 162 -6.47 11.62 -9.78
C PRO A 162 -6.35 11.20 -8.31
N HIS A 163 -7.09 11.85 -7.40
CA HIS A 163 -7.05 11.51 -5.96
C HIS A 163 -7.45 10.06 -5.65
N MET A 164 -8.21 9.37 -6.51
CA MET A 164 -8.54 7.95 -6.34
C MET A 164 -7.29 7.06 -6.22
N LEU A 165 -6.25 7.38 -6.99
CA LEU A 165 -4.98 6.66 -6.95
C LEU A 165 -4.27 6.87 -5.61
N SER A 166 -4.50 8.01 -4.93
CA SER A 166 -3.96 8.22 -3.58
C SER A 166 -4.58 7.29 -2.55
N TYR A 167 -5.89 7.05 -2.62
CA TYR A 167 -6.54 6.09 -1.72
C TYR A 167 -5.96 4.68 -1.89
N LEU A 168 -5.72 4.26 -3.13
CA LEU A 168 -5.05 2.98 -3.41
C LEU A 168 -3.60 2.95 -2.91
N CYS A 169 -2.83 4.02 -3.15
CA CYS A 169 -1.45 4.07 -2.68
C CYS A 169 -1.37 4.04 -1.15
N VAL A 170 -2.28 4.71 -0.43
CA VAL A 170 -2.42 4.59 1.03
C VAL A 170 -2.71 3.14 1.42
N ALA A 171 -3.69 2.49 0.79
CA ALA A 171 -4.07 1.11 1.12
C ALA A 171 -2.91 0.12 0.88
N VAL A 172 -2.18 0.27 -0.23
CA VAL A 172 -0.98 -0.53 -0.54
C VAL A 172 0.13 -0.26 0.47
N MET A 173 0.44 1.01 0.74
CA MET A 173 1.49 1.39 1.69
C MET A 173 1.18 0.88 3.11
N PHE A 174 -0.07 1.01 3.55
CA PHE A 174 -0.53 0.45 4.82
C PHE A 174 -0.27 -1.07 4.87
N GLY A 175 -0.64 -1.80 3.82
CA GLY A 175 -0.37 -3.24 3.72
C GLY A 175 1.11 -3.63 3.67
N LEU A 176 1.98 -2.77 3.14
CA LEU A 176 3.44 -2.97 3.16
C LEU A 176 3.99 -2.74 4.57
N LEU A 177 3.55 -1.68 5.25
CA LEU A 177 3.99 -1.32 6.60
C LEU A 177 3.55 -2.36 7.62
N THR A 178 2.29 -2.81 7.60
CA THR A 178 1.79 -3.83 8.54
C THR A 178 2.51 -5.17 8.41
N ARG A 179 2.96 -5.54 7.19
CA ARG A 179 3.70 -6.78 6.97
C ARG A 179 5.18 -6.67 7.33
N GLY A 180 5.81 -5.56 6.96
CA GLY A 180 7.25 -5.37 7.10
C GLY A 180 7.69 -4.90 8.49
N ILE A 181 6.75 -4.52 9.34
CA ILE A 181 7.00 -3.99 10.70
C ILE A 181 6.21 -4.84 11.69
N PRO A 182 6.84 -5.34 12.79
CA PRO A 182 6.12 -6.08 13.81
C PRO A 182 5.00 -5.21 14.38
N SER A 183 3.74 -5.61 14.22
CA SER A 183 2.61 -4.92 14.84
C SER A 183 2.46 -5.37 16.28
N VAL A 184 1.98 -4.50 17.17
CA VAL A 184 1.65 -4.86 18.58
C VAL A 184 0.62 -5.99 18.64
N VAL A 185 -0.22 -6.12 17.61
CA VAL A 185 -1.25 -7.16 17.45
C VAL A 185 -0.64 -8.53 17.16
N ARG A 186 0.46 -8.58 16.40
CA ARG A 186 1.30 -9.78 16.28
C ARG A 186 2.17 -9.84 17.53
N GLU A 187 1.75 -10.57 18.56
CA GLU A 187 2.59 -10.89 19.74
C GLU A 187 4.06 -11.05 19.32
N ARG A 188 4.86 -10.00 19.56
CA ARG A 188 6.22 -9.72 19.03
C ARG A 188 6.91 -10.84 18.25
N CYS A 189 6.33 -11.25 17.13
CA CYS A 189 6.88 -12.32 16.31
C CYS A 189 7.97 -11.71 15.42
N VAL A 190 9.09 -12.43 15.32
CA VAL A 190 10.19 -12.06 14.42
C VAL A 190 9.63 -11.92 13.00
N VAL A 191 9.71 -10.71 12.43
CA VAL A 191 9.33 -10.48 11.04
C VAL A 191 10.29 -11.23 10.13
N ALA A 192 9.76 -12.01 9.20
CA ALA A 192 10.58 -12.73 8.24
C ALA A 192 11.46 -11.74 7.45
N PRO A 193 12.75 -12.02 7.20
CA PRO A 193 13.62 -11.13 6.43
C PRO A 193 13.04 -10.76 5.06
N ALA A 194 12.27 -11.66 4.46
CA ALA A 194 11.56 -11.41 3.20
C ALA A 194 10.49 -10.32 3.32
N ASP A 195 9.75 -10.27 4.43
CA ASP A 195 8.72 -9.26 4.67
C ASP A 195 9.33 -7.89 4.97
N GLN A 196 10.44 -7.85 5.70
CA GLN A 196 11.18 -6.60 5.89
C GLN A 196 11.73 -6.04 4.58
N ARG A 197 12.17 -6.91 3.65
CA ARG A 197 12.62 -6.50 2.31
C ARG A 197 11.49 -5.85 1.49
N ARG A 198 10.22 -6.21 1.73
CA ARG A 198 9.07 -5.62 1.02
C ARG A 198 8.86 -4.14 1.33
N LEU A 199 9.39 -3.62 2.44
CA LEU A 199 9.36 -2.19 2.72
C LEU A 199 10.08 -1.36 1.64
N TRP A 200 11.02 -1.96 0.91
CA TRP A 200 11.67 -1.32 -0.24
C TRP A 200 10.79 -1.20 -1.47
N LEU A 201 9.54 -1.68 -1.42
CA LEU A 201 8.51 -1.35 -2.42
C LEU A 201 7.85 0.01 -2.15
N ILE A 202 8.08 0.64 -0.99
CA ILE A 202 7.52 1.96 -0.67
C ILE A 202 8.18 3.08 -1.52
N PRO A 203 9.50 3.13 -1.75
CA PRO A 203 10.09 4.10 -2.67
C PRO A 203 9.48 4.07 -4.08
N PRO A 204 9.40 2.94 -4.82
CA PRO A 204 8.78 2.94 -6.14
C PRO A 204 7.29 3.28 -6.10
N LEU A 205 6.58 2.92 -5.02
CA LEU A 205 5.19 3.35 -4.80
C LEU A 205 5.10 4.88 -4.69
N LEU A 206 6.02 5.54 -3.97
CA LEU A 206 6.05 6.99 -3.85
C LEU A 206 6.44 7.68 -5.16
N ILE A 207 7.30 7.08 -5.98
CA ILE A 207 7.60 7.58 -7.34
C ILE A 207 6.33 7.56 -8.19
N PHE A 208 5.59 6.44 -8.17
CA PHE A 208 4.32 6.35 -8.87
C PHE A 208 3.33 7.41 -8.33
N TRP A 209 3.24 7.55 -7.01
CA TRP A 209 2.28 8.42 -6.36
C TRP A 209 2.55 9.91 -6.58
N VAL A 210 3.80 10.38 -6.46
CA VAL A 210 4.16 11.80 -6.67
C VAL A 210 3.86 12.27 -8.09
N ASN A 211 3.87 11.35 -9.06
CA ASN A 211 3.53 11.61 -10.45
C ASN A 211 2.04 11.35 -10.76
N SER A 212 1.27 10.84 -9.80
CA SER A 212 -0.16 10.54 -9.97
C SER A 212 -1.06 11.56 -9.30
N HIS A 213 -0.73 12.02 -8.10
CA HIS A 213 -1.56 12.97 -7.34
C HIS A 213 -0.79 13.57 -6.15
N GLY A 214 -1.14 14.81 -5.77
CA GLY A 214 -0.46 15.53 -4.67
C GLY A 214 -0.65 14.95 -3.27
N GLY A 215 -1.57 13.98 -3.13
CA GLY A 215 -1.80 13.22 -1.91
C GLY A 215 -0.59 12.40 -1.43
N TYR A 216 0.50 12.30 -2.20
CA TYR A 216 1.74 11.67 -1.76
C TYR A 216 2.31 12.31 -0.48
N LEU A 217 2.02 13.59 -0.23
CA LEU A 217 2.40 14.27 1.02
C LEU A 217 1.77 13.61 2.25
N ALA A 218 0.48 13.23 2.16
CA ALA A 218 -0.19 12.47 3.22
C ALA A 218 0.48 11.11 3.40
N GLY A 219 0.93 10.49 2.31
CA GLY A 219 1.72 9.25 2.36
C GLY A 219 3.06 9.43 3.07
N CYS A 220 3.78 10.51 2.81
CA CYS A 220 5.04 10.84 3.49
C CYS A 220 4.81 11.09 4.99
N ALA A 221 3.74 11.78 5.35
CA ALA A 221 3.36 12.00 6.75
C ALA A 221 3.03 10.69 7.45
N LEU A 222 2.22 9.82 6.82
CA LEU A 222 1.87 8.51 7.36
C LEU A 222 3.12 7.62 7.54
N LEU A 223 3.99 7.57 6.54
CA LEU A 223 5.25 6.83 6.61
C LEU A 223 6.13 7.33 7.77
N THR A 224 6.30 8.65 7.87
CA THR A 224 7.12 9.27 8.92
C THR A 224 6.57 8.94 10.30
N ALA A 225 5.26 9.10 10.50
CA ALA A 225 4.59 8.78 11.76
C ALA A 225 4.79 7.30 12.13
N TRP A 226 4.54 6.40 11.18
CA TRP A 226 4.65 4.96 11.41
C TRP A 226 6.08 4.53 11.79
N LEU A 227 7.08 4.95 11.02
CA LEU A 227 8.47 4.59 11.28
C LEU A 227 8.98 5.20 12.58
N SER A 228 8.53 6.42 12.92
CA SER A 228 8.89 7.06 14.19
C SER A 228 8.30 6.32 15.38
N LEU A 229 7.06 5.85 15.28
CA LEU A 229 6.41 5.04 16.32
C LEU A 229 7.11 3.68 16.48
N ASP A 230 7.49 3.00 15.39
CA ASP A 230 8.26 1.74 15.41
C ASP A 230 9.61 1.93 16.12
N VAL A 231 10.33 3.00 15.77
CA VAL A 231 11.59 3.34 16.45
C VAL A 231 11.36 3.65 17.93
N ALA A 232 10.36 4.47 18.24
CA ALA A 232 10.04 4.84 19.63
C ALA A 232 9.71 3.59 20.48
N ASP A 233 8.90 2.67 19.97
CA ASP A 233 8.58 1.41 20.67
C ASP A 233 9.83 0.57 20.93
N ALA A 234 10.73 0.44 19.94
CA ALA A 234 11.98 -0.30 20.10
C ALA A 234 12.88 0.29 21.20
N TRP A 235 12.94 1.62 21.33
CA TRP A 235 13.71 2.29 22.38
C TRP A 235 13.03 2.20 23.75
N LEU A 236 11.72 2.45 23.84
CA LEU A 236 10.94 2.38 25.08
C LEU A 236 10.99 0.98 25.69
N THR A 237 11.03 -0.05 24.84
CA THR A 237 11.03 -1.45 25.26
C THR A 237 12.43 -2.04 25.38
N ARG A 238 13.47 -1.20 25.21
CA ARG A 238 14.89 -1.56 25.29
C ARG A 238 15.26 -2.74 24.40
N HIS A 239 14.72 -2.77 23.19
CA HIS A 239 14.98 -3.83 22.23
C HIS A 239 16.50 -3.90 21.92
N PRO A 240 17.14 -5.10 21.96
CA PRO A 240 18.59 -5.24 21.80
C PRO A 240 19.13 -4.64 20.48
N GLN A 241 18.28 -4.57 19.45
CA GLN A 241 18.65 -4.06 18.12
C GLN A 241 18.09 -2.66 17.83
N ALA A 242 17.61 -1.91 18.83
CA ALA A 242 16.96 -0.60 18.63
C ALA A 242 17.80 0.38 17.77
N ARG A 243 19.13 0.39 17.97
CA ARG A 243 20.04 1.23 17.18
C ARG A 243 20.10 0.84 15.70
N SER A 244 20.21 -0.45 15.41
CA SER A 244 20.25 -0.98 14.03
C SER A 244 18.91 -0.72 13.32
N LEU A 245 17.80 -0.96 14.02
CA LEU A 245 16.46 -0.66 13.52
C LEU A 245 16.32 0.83 13.18
N THR A 246 16.71 1.72 14.10
CA THR A 246 16.70 3.17 13.88
C THR A 246 17.43 3.54 12.60
N LEU A 247 18.67 3.06 12.42
CA LEU A 247 19.46 3.36 11.22
C LEU A 247 18.75 2.88 9.94
N HIS A 248 18.19 1.66 9.97
CA HIS A 248 17.48 1.11 8.83
C HIS A 248 16.18 1.87 8.50
N ARG A 249 15.39 2.26 9.51
CA ARG A 249 14.15 3.04 9.32
C ARG A 249 14.45 4.45 8.85
N THR A 250 15.45 5.10 9.41
CA THR A 250 15.91 6.42 8.95
C THR A 250 16.43 6.34 7.51
N GLY A 251 17.23 5.32 7.18
CA GLY A 251 17.70 5.10 5.82
C GLY A 251 16.55 4.90 4.82
N LEU A 252 15.56 4.08 5.17
CA LEU A 252 14.35 3.89 4.37
C LEU A 252 13.59 5.20 4.17
N LEU A 253 13.36 5.97 5.25
CA LEU A 253 12.67 7.25 5.18
C LEU A 253 13.40 8.23 4.24
N VAL A 254 14.72 8.35 4.36
CA VAL A 254 15.53 9.21 3.49
C VAL A 254 15.39 8.79 2.02
N VAL A 255 15.47 7.49 1.72
CA VAL A 255 15.29 7.00 0.35
C VAL A 255 13.86 7.27 -0.15
N CYS A 256 12.84 7.07 0.67
CA CYS A 256 11.44 7.38 0.33
C CYS A 256 11.24 8.88 0.04
N LEU A 257 11.80 9.77 0.86
CA LEU A 257 11.72 11.21 0.63
C LEU A 257 12.47 11.60 -0.64
N ALA A 258 13.66 11.06 -0.87
CA ALA A 258 14.42 11.27 -2.11
C ALA A 258 13.66 10.76 -3.34
N ALA A 259 12.92 9.65 -3.22
CA ALA A 259 12.11 9.10 -4.31
C ALA A 259 11.01 10.08 -4.78
N THR A 260 10.49 10.94 -3.91
CA THR A 260 9.53 11.99 -4.32
C THR A 260 10.13 13.07 -5.21
N LEU A 261 11.46 13.14 -5.33
CA LEU A 261 12.15 14.04 -6.27
C LEU A 261 12.17 13.48 -7.70
N ILE A 262 11.81 12.20 -7.88
CA ILE A 262 11.72 11.55 -9.18
C ILE A 262 10.36 11.90 -9.80
N ASN A 263 10.28 13.11 -10.32
CA ASN A 263 9.14 13.64 -11.06
C ASN A 263 9.67 14.64 -12.12
N PRO A 264 8.90 14.98 -13.18
CA PRO A 264 9.36 15.86 -14.26
C PRO A 264 9.85 17.25 -13.81
N TYR A 265 9.46 17.70 -12.61
CA TYR A 265 9.76 19.03 -12.09
C TYR A 265 10.79 19.01 -10.94
N GLY A 266 11.22 17.82 -10.50
CA GLY A 266 12.15 17.63 -9.39
C GLY A 266 11.73 18.38 -8.12
N ILE A 267 12.61 19.25 -7.63
CA ILE A 267 12.38 20.10 -6.44
C ILE A 267 11.32 21.18 -6.71
N GLY A 268 11.10 21.56 -7.99
CA GLY A 268 10.12 22.58 -8.38
C GLY A 268 8.71 22.25 -7.91
N LEU A 269 8.33 20.97 -7.97
CA LEU A 269 7.03 20.49 -7.47
C LEU A 269 6.85 20.80 -5.98
N HIS A 270 7.85 20.46 -5.17
CA HIS A 270 7.80 20.66 -3.71
C HIS A 270 7.74 22.14 -3.34
N ARG A 271 8.51 22.99 -4.03
CA ARG A 271 8.47 24.44 -3.85
C ARG A 271 7.10 25.01 -4.20
N TRP A 272 6.52 24.54 -5.31
CA TRP A 272 5.18 24.95 -5.73
C TRP A 272 4.13 24.56 -4.69
N MET A 273 4.14 23.32 -4.20
CA MET A 273 3.23 22.89 -3.14
C MET A 273 3.35 23.71 -1.85
N LEU A 274 4.58 24.01 -1.42
CA LEU A 274 4.80 24.86 -0.25
C LEU A 274 4.25 26.28 -0.48
N SER A 275 4.46 26.86 -1.66
CA SER A 275 3.92 28.19 -1.99
C SER A 275 2.40 28.22 -2.10
N SER A 276 1.76 27.09 -2.42
CA SER A 276 0.30 26.98 -2.48
C SER A 276 -0.37 26.91 -1.10
N LEU A 277 0.40 26.70 -0.02
CA LEU A 277 -0.13 26.60 1.35
C LEU A 277 -0.20 27.95 2.10
N GLY A 278 0.37 29.03 1.55
CA GLY A 278 0.40 30.36 2.16
C GLY A 278 1.78 30.74 2.66
#